data_AF-A0ABD5MZL9-F1
#
_entry.id   AF-A0ABD5MZL9-F1
#
_cell.length_a   1.000
_cell.length_b   1.000
_cell.length_c   1.000
_cell.angle_alpha   90.00
_cell.angle_beta   90.00
_cell.angle_gamma   90.00
#
_symmetry.space_group_name_H-M   'P 1'
#
loop_
_entity.id
_entity.type
_entity.pdbx_description
1 polymer ?
#
loop_
_entity_poly.entity_id
_entity_poly.type
_entity_poly.pdbx_seq_one_letter_code
_entity_poly.pdbx_strand_id
1 'polypeptide(L)'
;MTISETDFDHIFRAYDIRGIFGKDLTQEVATKIGAAFTKFLDGKTVVVGRDVRLSGEKLRDALVSGLVTRSNVTDVGVLPT
;
A
#
# COMPACT_ATOMS: atom_id res chain seq x y z
N MET A 1 13.09 -8.15 -20.65
CA MET A 1 11.85 -7.87 -19.90
C MET A 1 12.25 -6.95 -18.76
N THR A 2 12.22 -5.65 -19.03
CA THR A 2 12.80 -4.62 -18.16
C THR A 2 11.84 -4.41 -17.00
N ILE A 3 12.14 -5.02 -15.85
CA ILE A 3 11.60 -4.55 -14.58
C ILE A 3 12.02 -3.08 -14.47
N SER A 4 11.07 -2.15 -14.56
CA SER A 4 11.33 -0.76 -14.25
C SER A 4 11.87 -0.73 -12.82
N GLU A 5 13.14 -0.36 -12.69
CA GLU A 5 13.86 -0.29 -11.43
C GLU A 5 13.11 0.69 -10.52
N THR A 6 12.26 0.14 -9.65
CA THR A 6 11.55 0.94 -8.66
C THR A 6 12.57 1.29 -7.60
N ASP A 7 12.95 2.56 -7.53
CA ASP A 7 13.90 3.06 -6.54
C ASP A 7 13.23 3.07 -5.16
N PHE A 8 13.42 1.99 -4.41
CA PHE A 8 12.88 1.83 -3.07
C PHE A 8 13.51 2.81 -2.08
N ASP A 9 14.79 3.17 -2.25
CA ASP A 9 15.47 4.12 -1.37
C ASP A 9 14.86 5.53 -1.50
N HIS A 10 14.29 5.85 -2.68
CA HIS A 10 13.58 7.10 -2.87
C HIS A 10 12.17 7.12 -2.26
N ILE A 11 11.41 6.02 -2.30
CA ILE A 11 10.01 6.04 -1.84
C ILE A 11 9.86 5.74 -0.34
N PHE A 12 10.76 4.96 0.25
CA PHE A 12 10.77 4.70 1.68
C PHE A 12 11.45 5.84 2.43
N ARG A 13 10.66 6.65 3.15
CA ARG A 13 11.15 7.73 4.00
C ARG A 13 11.19 7.28 5.46
N ALA A 14 11.72 8.14 6.33
CA ALA A 14 11.89 7.81 7.75
C ALA A 14 10.57 7.52 8.48
N TYR A 15 9.44 8.06 8.02
CA TYR A 15 8.16 7.98 8.72
C TYR A 15 7.00 7.46 7.85
N ASP A 16 7.13 7.44 6.52
CA ASP A 16 6.09 6.95 5.61
C ASP A 16 6.67 6.55 4.24
N ILE A 17 5.80 6.05 3.36
CA ILE A 17 6.12 5.74 1.97
C ILE A 17 5.49 6.82 1.09
N ARG A 18 6.29 7.51 0.28
CA ARG A 18 5.84 8.58 -0.61
C ARG A 18 6.45 8.49 -1.99
N GLY A 19 5.64 8.74 -3.00
CA GLY A 19 6.07 8.79 -4.38
C GLY A 19 4.95 9.20 -5.31
N ILE A 20 5.25 9.38 -6.59
CA ILE A 20 4.29 9.70 -7.63
C ILE A 20 3.56 8.42 -8.04
N PHE A 21 2.23 8.41 -7.96
CA PHE A 21 1.44 7.26 -8.39
C PHE A 21 1.61 6.99 -9.89
N GLY A 22 1.83 5.72 -10.24
CA GLY A 22 2.07 5.26 -11.62
C GLY A 22 3.52 5.37 -12.09
N LYS A 23 4.38 6.09 -11.34
CA LYS A 23 5.82 6.16 -11.60
C LYS A 23 6.61 5.46 -10.49
N ASP A 24 6.51 5.99 -9.28
CA ASP A 24 7.27 5.50 -8.12
C ASP A 24 6.42 4.54 -7.28
N LEU A 25 5.13 4.83 -7.15
CA LEU A 25 4.15 3.97 -6.48
C LEU A 25 3.17 3.38 -7.50
N THR A 26 3.35 2.09 -7.81
CA THR A 26 2.45 1.34 -8.70
C THR A 26 1.51 0.44 -7.90
N GLN A 27 0.46 -0.06 -8.53
CA GLN A 27 -0.44 -1.05 -7.91
C GLN A 27 0.33 -2.32 -7.50
N GLU A 28 1.27 -2.78 -8.34
CA GLU A 28 2.10 -3.95 -8.02
C GLU A 28 2.95 -3.72 -6.77
N VAL A 29 3.56 -2.54 -6.65
CA VAL A 29 4.35 -2.15 -5.46
C VAL A 29 3.45 -2.08 -4.22
N ALA A 30 2.27 -1.49 -4.32
CA ALA A 30 1.31 -1.41 -3.21
C ALA A 30 0.86 -2.80 -2.72
N THR A 31 0.57 -3.73 -3.65
CA THR A 31 0.23 -5.13 -3.30
C THR A 31 1.39 -5.82 -2.57
N LYS A 32 2.63 -5.65 -3.06
CA LYS A 32 3.82 -6.22 -2.42
C LYS A 32 4.05 -5.64 -1.02
N ILE A 33 3.86 -4.33 -0.84
CA ILE A 33 3.93 -3.67 0.47
C ILE A 33 2.89 -4.27 1.42
N GLY A 34 1.63 -4.39 0.98
CA GLY A 34 0.56 -4.98 1.79
C GLY A 34 0.91 -6.40 2.24
N ALA A 35 1.31 -7.26 1.31
CA ALA A 35 1.69 -8.64 1.61
C ALA A 35 2.90 -8.73 2.55
N ALA A 36 3.91 -7.88 2.36
CA ALA A 36 5.07 -7.80 3.24
C ALA A 36 4.69 -7.33 4.65
N PHE A 37 3.81 -6.33 4.75
CA PHE A 37 3.35 -5.77 6.02
C PHE A 37 2.68 -6.82 6.92
N THR A 38 1.90 -7.74 6.33
CA THR A 38 1.24 -8.81 7.10
C THR A 38 2.20 -9.70 7.88
N LYS A 39 3.47 -9.82 7.46
CA LYS A 39 4.49 -10.61 8.16
C LYS A 39 4.84 -10.04 9.54
N PHE A 40 4.52 -8.78 9.80
CA PHE A 40 4.79 -8.08 11.06
C PHE A 40 3.56 -8.00 11.98
N LEU A 41 2.40 -8.52 11.55
CA LEU A 41 1.13 -8.29 12.23
C LEU A 41 0.64 -9.47 13.05
N ASP A 42 1.27 -10.64 12.97
CA ASP A 42 0.86 -11.87 13.69
C ASP A 42 -0.65 -12.19 13.56
N GLY A 43 -1.22 -11.93 12.38
CA GLY A 43 -2.64 -12.19 12.10
C GLY A 43 -3.63 -11.15 12.65
N LYS A 44 -3.16 -10.02 13.17
CA LYS A 44 -4.03 -8.90 13.61
C LYS A 44 -4.84 -8.31 12.45
N THR A 45 -5.98 -7.71 12.79
CA THR A 45 -6.80 -6.94 11.86
C THR A 45 -6.14 -5.61 11.51
N VAL A 46 -6.13 -5.27 10.22
CA VAL A 46 -5.64 -3.98 9.70
C VAL A 46 -6.81 -3.08 9.34
N VAL A 47 -6.80 -1.86 9.85
CA VAL A 47 -7.75 -0.82 9.44
C VAL A 47 -7.13 -0.04 8.28
N VAL A 48 -7.85 0.10 7.18
CA VAL A 48 -7.40 0.82 5.99
C VAL A 48 -8.30 2.01 5.72
N GLY A 49 -7.67 3.17 5.56
CA GLY A 49 -8.31 4.43 5.21
C GLY A 49 -7.55 5.13 4.10
N ARG A 50 -8.22 6.01 3.36
CA ARG A 50 -7.60 6.86 2.33
C ARG A 50 -8.10 8.29 2.41
N ASP A 51 -7.39 9.20 1.75
CA ASP A 51 -7.89 10.55 1.48
C ASP A 51 -8.68 10.63 0.16
N VAL A 52 -9.03 11.85 -0.24
CA VAL A 52 -9.85 12.15 -1.43
C VAL A 52 -9.10 12.06 -2.77
N ARG A 53 -7.82 11.67 -2.81
CA ARG A 53 -7.07 11.63 -4.07
C ARG A 53 -7.63 10.58 -5.02
N LEU A 54 -7.69 10.90 -6.31
CA LEU A 54 -8.17 10.00 -7.37
C LEU A 54 -7.34 8.70 -7.46
N SER A 55 -6.04 8.78 -7.21
CA SER A 55 -5.16 7.62 -7.14
C SER A 55 -5.41 6.73 -5.91
N GLY A 56 -6.10 7.25 -4.90
CA GLY A 56 -6.33 6.59 -3.62
C GLY A 56 -7.13 5.31 -3.73
N GLU A 57 -8.13 5.24 -4.62
CA GLU A 57 -8.93 4.02 -4.81
C GLU A 57 -8.08 2.85 -5.32
N LYS A 58 -7.33 3.08 -6.41
CA LYS A 58 -6.47 2.05 -7.00
C LYS A 58 -5.36 1.61 -6.05
N LEU A 59 -4.76 2.55 -5.31
CA LEU A 59 -3.75 2.24 -4.31
C LEU A 59 -4.32 1.45 -3.14
N ARG A 60 -5.50 1.84 -2.65
CA ARG A 60 -6.21 1.13 -1.59
C ARG A 60 -6.53 -0.29 -2.02
N ASP A 61 -7.13 -0.47 -3.20
CA ASP A 61 -7.50 -1.80 -3.71
C ASP A 61 -6.27 -2.70 -3.82
N ALA A 62 -5.19 -2.17 -4.37
CA ALA A 62 -3.91 -2.88 -4.48
C ALA A 62 -3.32 -3.24 -3.11
N LEU A 63 -3.27 -2.29 -2.17
CA LEU A 63 -2.76 -2.53 -0.81
C LEU A 63 -3.59 -3.60 -0.09
N VAL A 64 -4.92 -3.47 -0.11
CA VAL A 64 -5.86 -4.42 0.50
C VAL A 64 -5.67 -5.82 -0.08
N SER A 65 -5.50 -5.96 -1.40
CA SER A 65 -5.25 -7.26 -2.04
C SER A 65 -4.01 -7.98 -1.47
N GLY A 66 -2.97 -7.24 -1.05
CA GLY A 66 -1.82 -7.78 -0.37
C GLY A 66 -2.08 -8.11 1.10
N LEU A 67 -2.81 -7.25 1.80
CA LEU A 67 -3.11 -7.41 3.24
C LEU A 67 -4.00 -8.62 3.53
N VAL A 68 -5.01 -8.88 2.70
CA VAL A 68 -5.95 -9.99 2.91
C VAL A 68 -5.32 -11.38 2.76
N THR A 69 -4.07 -11.46 2.30
CA THR A 69 -3.37 -12.74 2.16
C THR A 69 -3.10 -13.42 3.50
N ARG A 70 -2.93 -12.65 4.60
CA ARG A 70 -2.59 -13.18 5.93
C ARG A 70 -3.19 -12.37 7.09
N SER A 71 -3.96 -11.33 6.82
CA SER A 71 -4.56 -10.46 7.84
C SER A 71 -6.01 -10.17 7.50
N ASN A 72 -6.84 -9.96 8.52
CA ASN A 72 -8.19 -9.45 8.30
C ASN A 72 -8.13 -7.94 8.02
N VAL A 73 -9.00 -7.42 7.16
CA VAL A 73 -8.98 -6.01 6.76
C VAL A 73 -10.33 -5.35 7.02
N THR A 74 -10.30 -4.19 7.67
CA THR A 74 -11.47 -3.31 7.84
C THR A 74 -11.21 -2.02 7.09
N ASP A 75 -11.94 -1.81 6.00
CA ASP A 75 -11.88 -0.59 5.21
C ASP A 75 -12.89 0.43 5.75
N VAL A 76 -12.39 1.61 6.13
CA VAL A 76 -13.19 2.72 6.67
C VAL A 76 -13.42 3.83 5.64
N GLY A 77 -12.95 3.66 4.41
CA GLY A 77 -13.21 4.55 3.28
C GLY A 77 -12.37 5.82 3.31
N VAL A 78 -13.03 6.96 3.09
CA VAL A 78 -12.37 8.27 3.00
C VAL A 78 -12.42 8.98 4.35
N LEU A 79 -11.26 9.24 4.94
CA LEU A 79 -11.12 9.95 6.21
C LEU A 79 -9.80 10.74 6.29
N PRO A 80 -9.73 11.79 7.13
CA PRO A 80 -8.45 12.37 7.52
C PRO A 80 -7.63 11.37 8.35
N THR A 81 -6.31 11.47 8.26
CA THR A 81 -5.35 10.69 9.07
C THR A 81 -5.18 11.30 10.46
#